data_AF-A0A3E0ILY3-F1
#
_entry.id   AF-A0A3E0ILY3-F1
#
_cell.length_a   1.000
_cell.length_b   1.000
_cell.length_c   1.000
_cell.angle_alpha   90.00
_cell.angle_beta   90.00
_cell.angle_gamma   90.00
#
_symmetry.space_group_name_H-M   'P 1'
#
loop_
_entity.id
_entity.type
_entity.pdbx_description
1 polymer ?
#
loop_
_entity_poly.entity_id
_entity_poly.type
_entity_poly.pdbx_seq_one_letter_code
_entity_poly.pdbx_strand_id
1 'polypeptide(L)'
;MRIIDQAIEQLALKLKEKQHLDHIEFLKVRLGMQVVAINFFKGIVTYGLALLLNIFLYTLTVHISYFVLRYFSHGAHAKSSLLCHIQNIVFFVIIPFLINYYDITFSYMLFLTIIGLIVVIRYAPAATRKQPIKS
;
A
#
# COMPACT_ATOMS: atom_id res chain seq x y z
N MET A 1 7.17 -7.13 -14.31
CA MET A 1 6.05 -7.72 -15.07
C MET A 1 6.27 -7.30 -16.52
N ARG A 2 7.08 -8.04 -17.29
CA ARG A 2 7.66 -7.50 -18.54
C ARG A 2 6.61 -6.94 -19.52
N ILE A 3 5.44 -7.59 -19.63
CA ILE A 3 4.34 -7.16 -20.50
C ILE A 3 3.71 -5.84 -20.02
N ILE A 4 3.46 -5.71 -18.71
CA ILE A 4 2.85 -4.50 -18.12
C ILE A 4 3.85 -3.34 -18.20
N ASP A 5 5.13 -3.61 -17.93
CA ASP A 5 6.20 -2.61 -18.03
C ASP A 5 6.32 -2.10 -19.49
N GLN A 6 6.20 -2.99 -20.49
CA GLN A 6 6.17 -2.62 -21.91
C GLN A 6 4.93 -1.80 -22.28
N ALA A 7 3.74 -2.18 -21.80
CA ALA A 7 2.51 -1.44 -22.06
C ALA A 7 2.56 -0.02 -21.46
N ILE A 8 3.09 0.11 -20.24
CA ILE A 8 3.29 1.39 -19.56
C ILE A 8 4.29 2.25 -20.34
N GLU A 9 5.40 1.67 -20.82
CA GLU A 9 6.40 2.40 -21.62
C GLU A 9 5.78 2.93 -22.92
N GLN A 10 5.04 2.08 -23.65
CA GLN A 10 4.36 2.50 -24.89
C GLN A 10 3.35 3.61 -24.65
N LEU A 11 2.58 3.54 -23.57
CA LEU A 11 1.62 4.59 -23.21
C LEU A 11 2.33 5.89 -22.81
N ALA A 12 3.42 5.80 -22.04
CA ALA A 12 4.23 6.95 -21.64
C ALA A 12 4.86 7.65 -22.85
N LEU A 13 5.35 6.89 -23.83
CA LEU A 13 5.93 7.43 -25.06
C LEU A 13 4.89 8.16 -25.91
N LYS A 14 3.69 7.60 -26.08
CA LYS A 14 2.58 8.28 -26.76
C LYS A 14 2.20 9.60 -26.08
N LEU A 15 2.20 9.64 -24.75
CA LEU A 15 1.92 10.86 -23.99
C LEU A 15 3.04 11.89 -24.13
N LYS A 16 4.30 11.44 -24.14
CA LYS A 16 5.46 12.31 -24.37
C LYS A 16 5.39 13.02 -25.72
N GLU A 17 5.06 12.28 -26.78
CA GLU A 17 4.93 12.84 -28.13
C GLU A 17 3.77 13.83 -28.23
N LYS A 18 2.63 13.53 -27.61
CA LYS A 18 1.43 14.39 -27.66
C LYS A 18 1.50 15.64 -26.80
N GLN A 19 2.28 15.62 -25.72
CA GLN A 19 2.32 16.69 -24.72
C GLN A 19 3.68 17.39 -24.65
N HIS A 20 4.63 17.01 -25.52
CA HIS A 20 6.00 17.54 -25.53
C HIS A 20 6.66 17.50 -24.15
N LEU A 21 6.47 16.39 -23.42
CA LEU A 21 6.96 16.24 -22.05
C LEU A 21 8.48 16.29 -22.01
N ASP A 22 9.02 17.03 -21.04
CA ASP A 22 10.44 16.94 -20.71
C ASP A 22 10.80 15.54 -20.19
N HIS A 23 12.09 15.19 -20.22
CA HIS A 23 12.58 13.89 -19.74
C HIS A 23 12.14 13.61 -18.29
N ILE A 24 12.18 14.61 -17.41
CA ILE A 24 11.78 14.43 -16.01
C ILE A 24 10.27 14.19 -15.88
N GLU A 25 9.46 14.88 -16.68
CA GLU A 25 8.00 14.72 -16.67
C GLU A 25 7.60 13.34 -17.20
N PHE A 26 8.23 12.89 -18.27
CA PHE A 26 8.08 11.54 -18.80
C PHE A 26 8.36 10.48 -17.72
N LEU A 27 9.47 10.62 -16.97
CA LEU A 27 9.82 9.70 -15.88
C LEU A 27 8.78 9.70 -14.76
N LYS A 28 8.22 10.86 -14.40
CA LYS A 28 7.16 10.98 -13.39
C LYS A 28 5.89 10.26 -13.83
N VAL A 29 5.44 10.49 -15.07
CA VAL A 29 4.24 9.85 -15.65
C VAL A 29 4.41 8.34 -15.70
N ARG A 30 5.56 7.86 -16.20
CA ARG A 30 5.88 6.44 -16.23
C ARG A 30 5.85 5.80 -14.84
N LEU A 31 6.51 6.44 -13.86
CA LEU A 31 6.53 5.95 -12.48
C LEU A 31 5.11 5.93 -11.87
N GLY A 32 4.30 6.96 -12.12
CA GLY A 32 2.92 7.03 -11.67
C GLY A 32 2.09 5.86 -12.20
N MET A 33 2.17 5.60 -13.51
CA MET A 33 1.49 4.46 -14.13
C MET A 33 1.96 3.11 -13.57
N GLN A 34 3.27 2.97 -13.32
CA GLN A 34 3.84 1.76 -12.71
C GLN A 34 3.32 1.54 -11.30
N VAL A 35 3.25 2.59 -10.47
CA VAL A 35 2.71 2.51 -9.11
C VAL A 35 1.22 2.13 -9.12
N VAL A 36 0.42 2.74 -10.01
CA VAL A 36 -1.01 2.42 -10.16
C VAL A 36 -1.19 0.95 -10.57
N ALA A 37 -0.49 0.50 -11.60
CA ALA A 37 -0.60 -0.88 -12.09
C ALA A 37 -0.23 -1.90 -10.99
N ILE A 38 0.91 -1.72 -10.33
CA ILE A 38 1.37 -2.63 -9.28
C ILE A 38 0.37 -2.69 -8.12
N ASN A 39 -0.16 -1.54 -7.66
CA ASN A 39 -1.13 -1.52 -6.57
C ASN A 39 -2.49 -2.09 -6.99
N PHE A 40 -2.90 -1.91 -8.24
CA PHE A 40 -4.10 -2.54 -8.78
C PHE A 40 -4.03 -4.06 -8.75
N PHE A 41 -2.91 -4.66 -9.21
CA PHE A 41 -2.69 -6.11 -9.12
C PHE A 41 -2.67 -6.60 -7.67
N LYS A 42 -2.03 -5.85 -6.75
CA LYS A 42 -2.08 -6.16 -5.31
C LYS A 42 -3.51 -6.16 -4.79
N GLY A 43 -4.31 -5.19 -5.21
CA GLY A 43 -5.73 -5.09 -4.88
C GLY A 43 -6.50 -6.32 -5.33
N ILE A 44 -6.36 -6.73 -6.60
CA ILE A 44 -7.01 -7.92 -7.15
C ILE A 44 -6.68 -9.16 -6.31
N VAL A 45 -5.41 -9.40 -6.01
CA VAL A 45 -5.00 -10.58 -5.22
C VAL A 45 -5.58 -10.51 -3.80
N THR A 46 -5.49 -9.34 -3.15
CA THR A 46 -5.92 -9.16 -1.76
C THR A 46 -7.42 -9.29 -1.61
N TYR A 47 -8.20 -8.57 -2.43
CA TYR A 47 -9.65 -8.62 -2.38
C TYR A 47 -10.22 -9.91 -2.97
N GLY A 48 -9.54 -10.53 -3.93
CA GLY A 48 -9.86 -11.88 -4.39
C GLY A 48 -9.78 -12.90 -3.25
N LEU A 49 -8.68 -12.90 -2.48
CA LEU A 49 -8.54 -13.74 -1.29
C LEU A 49 -9.58 -13.38 -0.20
N ALA A 50 -9.85 -12.10 0.02
CA ALA A 50 -10.82 -11.66 1.01
C ALA A 50 -12.25 -12.12 0.69
N LEU A 51 -12.63 -12.13 -0.59
CA LEU A 51 -13.91 -12.67 -1.06
C LEU A 51 -13.98 -14.18 -0.89
N LEU A 52 -12.91 -14.92 -1.24
CA LEU A 52 -12.85 -16.37 -1.06
C LEU A 52 -12.99 -16.80 0.40
N LEU A 53 -12.45 -15.99 1.33
CA LEU A 53 -12.51 -16.24 2.76
C LEU A 53 -13.74 -15.61 3.44
N ASN A 54 -14.64 -14.95 2.69
CA ASN A 54 -15.80 -14.21 3.21
C ASN A 54 -15.48 -13.13 4.26
N ILE A 55 -14.31 -12.51 4.18
CA ILE A 55 -13.83 -11.45 5.09
C ILE A 55 -13.67 -10.09 4.40
N PHE A 56 -14.42 -9.86 3.31
CA PHE A 56 -14.30 -8.66 2.48
C PHE A 56 -14.41 -7.37 3.29
N LEU A 57 -15.43 -7.26 4.15
CA LEU A 57 -15.64 -6.05 4.96
C LEU A 57 -14.51 -5.82 5.97
N TYR A 58 -14.03 -6.87 6.65
CA TYR A 58 -12.90 -6.75 7.58
C TYR A 58 -11.62 -6.31 6.86
N THR A 59 -11.34 -6.89 5.70
CA THR A 59 -10.21 -6.51 4.84
C THR A 59 -10.32 -5.04 4.44
N LEU A 60 -11.50 -4.60 4.00
CA LEU A 60 -11.76 -3.22 3.60
C LEU A 60 -11.55 -2.24 4.76
N THR A 61 -12.04 -2.57 5.97
CA THR A 61 -11.86 -1.75 7.17
C THR A 61 -10.37 -1.55 7.47
N VAL A 62 -9.59 -2.63 7.53
CA VAL A 62 -8.14 -2.53 7.82
C VAL A 62 -7.41 -1.77 6.72
N HIS A 63 -7.81 -1.96 5.45
CA HIS A 63 -7.20 -1.25 4.33
C HIS A 63 -7.45 0.26 4.38
N ILE A 64 -8.67 0.70 4.69
CA ILE A 64 -9.00 2.12 4.87
C ILE A 64 -8.23 2.72 6.04
N SER A 65 -8.19 2.03 7.19
CA SER A 65 -7.42 2.47 8.36
C SER A 65 -5.94 2.63 8.02
N TYR A 66 -5.36 1.67 7.29
CA TYR A 66 -3.98 1.78 6.81
C TYR A 66 -3.78 2.95 5.85
N PHE A 67 -4.72 3.20 4.92
CA PHE A 67 -4.60 4.31 3.97
C PHE A 67 -4.54 5.67 4.69
N VAL A 68 -5.40 5.86 5.69
CA VAL A 68 -5.37 7.06 6.55
C VAL A 68 -4.03 7.18 7.27
N LEU A 69 -3.55 6.12 7.91
CA LEU A 69 -2.25 6.14 8.61
C LEU A 69 -1.08 6.38 7.64
N ARG A 70 -1.13 5.81 6.44
CA ARG A 70 -0.08 5.94 5.43
C ARG A 70 0.02 7.35 4.87
N TYR A 71 -1.13 8.04 4.75
CA TYR A 71 -1.19 9.42 4.32
C TYR A 71 -0.43 10.36 5.26
N PHE A 72 -0.36 10.08 6.57
CA PHE A 72 0.39 10.92 7.51
C PHE A 72 1.81 10.42 7.77
N SER A 73 2.02 9.09 7.77
CA SER A 73 3.27 8.51 8.23
C SER A 73 4.43 8.59 7.24
N HIS A 74 4.17 8.65 5.92
CA HIS A 74 5.10 8.83 4.78
C HIS A 74 6.46 8.07 4.78
N GLY A 75 6.72 7.25 5.80
CA GLY A 75 8.03 6.69 6.11
C GLY A 75 8.32 5.38 5.37
N ALA A 76 9.04 4.50 6.04
CA ALA A 76 9.66 3.27 5.54
C ALA A 76 8.93 2.58 4.37
N HIS A 77 9.68 2.31 3.31
CA HIS A 77 9.24 1.47 2.20
C HIS A 77 10.06 0.18 2.19
N ALA A 78 9.42 -0.96 1.91
CA ALA A 78 10.10 -2.23 1.81
C ALA A 78 11.18 -2.17 0.72
N LYS A 79 12.34 -2.78 0.98
CA LYS A 79 13.47 -2.80 0.03
C LYS A 79 13.17 -3.62 -1.23
N SER A 80 12.15 -4.49 -1.20
CA SER A 80 11.75 -5.31 -2.35
C SER A 80 10.22 -5.33 -2.53
N SER A 81 9.80 -5.44 -3.80
CA SER A 81 8.39 -5.53 -4.18
C SER A 81 7.71 -6.80 -3.65
N LEU A 82 8.46 -7.92 -3.61
CA LEU A 82 7.97 -9.20 -3.08
C LEU A 82 7.65 -9.12 -1.59
N LEU A 83 8.53 -8.49 -0.79
CA LEU A 83 8.25 -8.27 0.64
C LEU A 83 6.99 -7.42 0.84
N CYS A 84 6.80 -6.39 0.02
CA CYS A 84 5.59 -5.58 0.08
C CYS A 84 4.34 -6.40 -0.25
N HIS A 85 4.42 -7.36 -1.17
CA HIS A 85 3.28 -8.22 -1.50
C HIS A 85 2.93 -9.18 -0.37
N ILE A 86 3.94 -9.80 0.26
CA ILE A 86 3.76 -10.65 1.43
C ILE A 86 3.14 -9.86 2.59
N GLN A 87 3.70 -8.68 2.90
CA GLN A 87 3.16 -7.81 3.95
C GLN A 87 1.70 -7.43 3.68
N ASN A 88 1.35 -7.11 2.44
CA ASN A 88 0.00 -6.77 2.04
C ASN A 88 -0.99 -7.92 2.33
N ILE A 89 -0.64 -9.16 1.96
CA ILE A 89 -1.49 -10.33 2.23
C ILE A 89 -1.57 -10.61 3.74
N VAL A 90 -0.46 -10.53 4.46
CA VAL A 90 -0.43 -10.77 5.91
C VAL A 90 -1.32 -9.76 6.65
N PHE A 91 -1.13 -8.47 6.40
CA PHE A 91 -1.85 -7.42 7.13
C PHE A 91 -3.31 -7.26 6.75
N PHE A 92 -3.65 -7.39 5.46
CA PHE A 92 -5.01 -7.14 4.99
C PHE A 92 -5.87 -8.39 4.85
N VAL A 93 -5.29 -9.59 4.80
CA VAL A 93 -6.06 -10.83 4.65
C VAL A 93 -5.90 -11.74 5.86
N ILE A 94 -4.66 -12.14 6.17
CA ILE A 94 -4.41 -13.16 7.19
C ILE A 94 -4.78 -12.66 8.59
N ILE A 95 -4.34 -11.46 8.99
CA ILE A 95 -4.66 -10.93 10.33
C ILE A 95 -6.17 -10.73 10.51
N PRO A 96 -6.91 -10.06 9.60
CA PRO A 96 -8.36 -9.94 9.70
C PRO A 96 -9.07 -11.30 9.74
N PHE A 97 -8.60 -12.26 8.94
CA PHE A 97 -9.11 -13.63 8.97
C PHE A 97 -8.96 -14.27 10.35
N LEU A 98 -7.77 -14.21 10.95
CA LEU A 98 -7.50 -14.79 12.27
C LEU A 98 -8.30 -14.09 13.37
N ILE A 99 -8.40 -12.76 13.33
CA ILE A 99 -9.20 -12.00 14.30
C ILE A 99 -10.67 -12.44 14.26
N ASN A 100 -11.23 -12.61 13.06
CA ASN A 100 -12.60 -13.10 12.89
C ASN A 100 -12.75 -14.59 13.26
N TYR A 101 -11.74 -15.41 13.01
CA TYR A 101 -11.78 -16.85 13.32
C TYR A 101 -11.72 -17.14 14.82
N TYR A 102 -10.95 -16.35 15.58
CA TYR A 102 -10.75 -16.54 17.03
C TYR A 102 -11.68 -15.70 17.91
N ASP A 103 -12.63 -14.95 17.33
CA ASP A 103 -13.57 -14.09 18.04
C ASP A 103 -12.89 -13.21 19.11
N ILE A 104 -11.82 -12.52 18.72
CA ILE A 104 -11.03 -11.68 19.63
C ILE A 104 -11.91 -10.59 20.25
N THR A 105 -11.87 -10.48 21.58
CA THR A 105 -12.73 -9.54 22.31
C THR A 105 -12.41 -8.09 22.02
N PHE A 106 -13.45 -7.25 22.04
CA PHE A 106 -13.33 -5.81 21.80
C PHE A 106 -12.34 -5.13 22.77
N SER A 107 -12.36 -5.49 24.06
CA SER A 107 -11.46 -4.93 25.06
C SER A 107 -9.98 -5.17 24.72
N TYR A 108 -9.66 -6.37 24.22
CA TYR A 108 -8.30 -6.70 23.80
C TYR A 108 -7.89 -5.92 22.55
N MET A 109 -8.77 -5.82 21.55
CA MET A 109 -8.51 -5.01 20.35
C MET A 109 -8.32 -3.52 20.68
N LEU A 110 -9.13 -2.98 21.60
CA LEU A 110 -9.05 -1.59 22.04
C LEU A 110 -7.71 -1.32 22.73
N PHE A 111 -7.27 -2.23 23.61
CA PHE A 111 -5.97 -2.14 24.26
C PHE A 111 -4.81 -2.10 23.26
N LEU A 112 -4.79 -3.00 22.28
CA LEU A 112 -3.77 -3.01 21.23
C LEU A 112 -3.82 -1.73 20.37
N THR A 113 -5.02 -1.23 20.08
CA THR A 113 -5.21 -0.01 19.28
C THR A 113 -4.62 1.21 19.99
N ILE A 114 -4.82 1.34 21.30
CA ILE A 114 -4.25 2.44 22.10
C ILE A 114 -2.72 2.39 22.06
N ILE A 115 -2.13 1.21 22.27
CA ILE A 115 -0.68 1.04 22.20
C ILE A 115 -0.16 1.39 20.79
N GLY A 116 -0.82 0.88 19.75
CA GLY A 116 -0.46 1.15 18.36
C GLY A 116 -0.52 2.64 18.03
N LEU A 117 -1.55 3.35 18.52
CA LEU A 117 -1.70 4.79 18.32
C LEU A 117 -0.57 5.58 19.00
N ILE A 118 -0.20 5.23 20.23
CA ILE A 118 0.94 5.86 20.94
C ILE A 118 2.23 5.69 20.14
N VAL A 119 2.47 4.49 19.62
CA VAL A 119 3.64 4.20 18.78
C VAL A 119 3.63 5.04 17.50
N VAL A 120 2.49 5.12 16.80
CA VAL A 120 2.36 5.93 15.59
C VAL A 120 2.63 7.40 15.87
N ILE A 121 2.01 7.97 16.91
CA ILE A 121 2.21 9.39 17.28
C ILE A 121 3.67 9.68 17.63
N ARG A 122 4.35 8.75 18.30
CA ARG A 122 5.73 8.98 18.79
C ARG A 122 6.79 8.84 17.70
N TYR A 123 6.58 7.93 16.74
CA TYR A 123 7.61 7.50 15.80
C TYR A 123 7.31 7.85 14.33
N ALA A 124 6.08 8.23 13.98
CA ALA A 124 5.73 8.71 12.65
C ALA A 124 5.60 10.25 12.62
N PRO A 125 6.00 10.92 11.52
CA PRO A 125 6.64 10.36 10.34
C PRO A 125 8.13 10.07 10.58
N ALA A 126 8.61 8.94 10.05
CA ALA A 126 10.02 8.58 10.14
C ALA A 126 10.80 9.17 8.95
N ALA A 127 11.95 9.79 9.22
CA ALA A 127 12.83 10.30 8.17
C ALA A 127 13.25 9.17 7.22
N THR A 128 13.21 9.43 5.92
CA THR A 128 13.74 8.51 4.91
C THR A 128 14.73 9.24 4.01
N ARG A 129 15.60 8.52 3.30
CA ARG A 129 16.50 9.14 2.30
C ARG A 129 15.75 9.93 1.22
N LYS A 130 14.50 9.53 0.92
CA LYS A 130 13.65 10.17 -0.09
C LYS A 130 12.83 11.34 0.46
N GLN A 131 12.61 11.37 1.77
CA GLN A 131 11.91 12.44 2.49
C GLN A 131 12.61 12.66 3.84
N PRO A 132 13.71 13.45 3.86
CA PRO A 132 14.38 13.80 5.10
C PRO A 132 13.51 14.73 5.93
N ILE A 133 13.52 14.57 7.25
CA ILE A 133 12.92 15.54 8.16
C ILE A 133 13.88 16.74 8.17
N LYS A 134 13.40 17.91 7.72
CA LYS A 134 14.17 19.16 7.84
C LYS A 134 14.23 19.51 9.32
N SER A 135 15.43 19.52 9.89
CA SER A 135 15.73 20.05 11.24
C SER A 135 15.66 21.57 11.23
#